data_AF-A0A6C0ELT4-F1
#
_entry.id   AF-A0A6C0ELT4-F1
#
_cell.length_a   1.000
_cell.length_b   1.000
_cell.length_c   1.000
_cell.angle_alpha   90.00
_cell.angle_beta   90.00
_cell.angle_gamma   90.00
#
_symmetry.space_group_name_H-M   'P 1'
#
loop_
_entity.id
_entity.type
_entity.pdbx_description
1 polymer ?
#
loop_
_entity_poly.entity_id
_entity_poly.type
_entity_poly.pdbx_seq_one_letter_code
_entity_poly.pdbx_strand_id
1 'polypeptide(L)'
;MSNQIFKTSPPIVILFDFLGDVCEKQKNKYVFSKSSFKKALIENKLESFYDKLKPHYYQSKLFYITRDMIYKNFITLIRQICKHHHIAFTSVMKYNKSKYEIIYSIFIPEQLIVV
;
A
#
# COMPACT_ATOMS: atom_id res chain seq x y z
N MET A 1 -3.62 23.48 -6.30
CA MET A 1 -4.82 22.60 -6.27
C MET A 1 -4.59 21.51 -5.25
N SER A 2 -5.42 21.42 -4.21
CA SER A 2 -5.35 20.32 -3.24
C SER A 2 -5.80 19.04 -3.93
N ASN A 3 -4.85 18.19 -4.33
CA ASN A 3 -5.10 16.85 -4.88
C ASN A 3 -5.57 15.89 -3.78
N GLN A 4 -6.64 16.26 -3.08
CA GLN A 4 -7.19 15.49 -1.96
C GLN A 4 -7.97 14.31 -2.53
N ILE A 5 -7.47 13.11 -2.26
CA ILE A 5 -8.05 11.85 -2.74
C ILE A 5 -9.05 11.30 -1.72
N PHE A 6 -8.76 11.53 -0.44
CA PHE A 6 -9.53 11.05 0.68
C PHE A 6 -10.53 12.09 1.18
N LYS A 7 -11.80 11.69 1.29
CA LYS A 7 -12.88 12.44 1.93
C LYS A 7 -12.65 12.57 3.43
N THR A 8 -12.20 11.50 4.06
CA THR A 8 -11.85 11.43 5.48
C THR A 8 -10.49 10.77 5.60
N SER A 9 -9.68 11.17 6.58
CA SER A 9 -8.38 10.53 6.79
C SER A 9 -8.56 9.03 7.11
N PRO A 10 -8.10 8.09 6.26
CA PRO A 10 -8.21 6.67 6.57
C PRO A 10 -7.33 6.34 7.79
N PRO A 11 -7.76 5.48 8.71
CA PRO A 11 -6.91 5.03 9.81
C PRO A 11 -5.63 4.38 9.26
N ILE A 12 -4.48 4.85 9.71
CA ILE A 12 -3.19 4.36 9.20
C ILE A 12 -2.95 2.87 9.52
N VAL A 13 -3.60 2.39 10.58
CA VAL A 13 -3.62 0.98 11.00
C VAL A 13 -4.07 0.07 9.86
N ILE A 14 -5.01 0.50 9.00
CA ILE A 14 -5.46 -0.27 7.83
C ILE A 14 -4.28 -0.62 6.91
N LEU A 15 -3.35 0.31 6.70
CA LEU A 15 -2.16 0.08 5.89
C LEU A 15 -1.20 -0.88 6.58
N PHE A 16 -0.87 -0.65 7.86
CA PHE A 16 0.15 -1.45 8.54
C PHE A 16 -0.31 -2.85 8.91
N ASP A 17 -1.60 -3.06 9.21
CA ASP A 17 -2.17 -4.40 9.38
C ASP A 17 -2.04 -5.21 8.09
N PHE A 18 -2.42 -4.61 6.96
CA PHE A 18 -2.28 -5.26 5.65
C PHE A 18 -0.82 -5.58 5.32
N LEU A 19 0.09 -4.64 5.57
CA LEU A 19 1.53 -4.86 5.33
C LEU A 19 2.09 -5.93 6.29
N GLY A 20 1.64 -5.98 7.54
CA GLY A 20 2.07 -6.98 8.52
C GLY A 20 1.67 -8.40 8.12
N ASP A 21 0.49 -8.58 7.53
CA ASP A 21 -0.01 -9.88 7.08
C ASP A 21 0.75 -10.39 5.83
N VAL A 22 1.04 -9.49 4.90
CA VAL A 22 1.45 -9.84 3.54
C VAL A 22 2.96 -9.68 3.31
N CYS A 23 3.60 -8.71 3.94
CA CYS A 23 5.01 -8.38 3.70
C CYS A 23 5.95 -8.96 4.74
N GLU A 24 7.19 -9.15 4.32
CA GLU A 24 8.29 -9.32 5.24
C GLU A 24 8.58 -7.99 5.95
N LYS A 25 8.55 -8.02 7.28
CA LYS A 25 9.01 -6.92 8.11
C LYS A 25 10.52 -6.97 8.21
N GLN A 26 11.17 -5.95 7.68
CA GLN A 26 12.58 -5.65 7.96
C GLN A 26 12.64 -4.60 9.07
N LYS A 27 13.78 -4.50 9.76
CA LYS A 27 14.00 -3.70 10.99
C LYS A 27 13.08 -2.46 11.12
N ASN A 28 13.09 -1.57 10.13
CA ASN A 28 12.32 -0.31 10.13
C ASN A 28 11.38 -0.14 8.92
N LYS A 29 11.10 -1.20 8.17
CA LYS A 29 10.33 -1.09 6.92
C LYS A 29 9.64 -2.38 6.52
N TYR A 30 8.53 -2.25 5.81
CA TYR A 30 7.89 -3.33 5.08
C TYR A 30 8.33 -3.32 3.62
N VAL A 31 8.62 -4.49 3.07
CA VAL A 31 9.00 -4.63 1.65
C VAL A 31 7.84 -5.23 0.88
N PHE A 32 7.28 -4.45 -0.06
CA PHE A 32 6.18 -4.85 -0.91
C PHE A 32 6.67 -5.08 -2.35
N SER A 33 6.50 -6.30 -2.84
CA SER A 33 6.92 -6.73 -4.19
C SER A 33 5.75 -7.41 -4.93
N LYS A 34 6.00 -7.87 -6.17
CA LYS A 34 5.02 -8.67 -6.91
C LYS A 34 4.70 -9.98 -6.19
N SER A 35 5.64 -10.57 -5.43
CA SER A 35 5.38 -11.78 -4.65
C SER A 35 4.44 -11.48 -3.47
N SER A 36 4.67 -10.39 -2.73
CA SER A 36 3.74 -9.91 -1.69
C SER A 36 2.33 -9.71 -2.26
N PHE A 37 2.23 -9.05 -3.42
CA PHE A 37 0.93 -8.83 -4.07
C PHE A 37 0.21 -10.13 -4.46
N LYS A 38 0.93 -11.10 -5.01
CA LYS A 38 0.37 -12.43 -5.33
C LYS A 38 -0.10 -13.17 -4.08
N LYS A 39 0.66 -13.10 -2.98
CA LYS A 39 0.26 -13.67 -1.70
C LYS A 39 -1.07 -13.05 -1.23
N ALA A 40 -1.18 -11.72 -1.25
CA ALA A 40 -2.42 -11.03 -0.86
C ALA A 40 -3.63 -11.36 -1.74
N LEU A 41 -3.41 -11.62 -3.04
CA LEU A 41 -4.46 -12.11 -3.95
C LEU A 41 -4.95 -13.50 -3.52
N ILE A 42 -4.03 -14.44 -3.31
CA ILE A 42 -4.37 -15.83 -2.95
C ILE A 42 -5.08 -15.91 -1.61
N GLU A 43 -4.68 -15.08 -0.65
CA GLU A 43 -5.27 -15.00 0.68
C GLU A 43 -6.52 -14.09 0.75
N ASN A 44 -7.00 -13.55 -0.38
CA ASN A 44 -8.13 -12.61 -0.49
C ASN A 44 -8.00 -11.37 0.42
N LYS A 45 -6.77 -10.99 0.79
CA LYS A 45 -6.48 -9.85 1.67
C LYS A 45 -6.67 -8.51 0.95
N LEU A 46 -6.57 -8.49 -0.38
CA LEU A 46 -6.77 -7.27 -1.17
C LEU A 46 -8.21 -6.77 -1.10
N GLU A 47 -9.20 -7.65 -1.25
CA GLU A 47 -10.62 -7.28 -1.17
C GLU A 47 -10.95 -6.65 0.17
N SER A 48 -10.57 -7.32 1.26
CA SER A 48 -10.73 -6.81 2.63
C SER A 48 -10.08 -5.42 2.81
N PHE A 49 -8.91 -5.21 2.23
CA PHE A 49 -8.22 -3.93 2.29
C PHE A 49 -8.93 -2.82 1.50
N TYR A 50 -9.41 -3.12 0.29
CA TYR A 50 -10.20 -2.18 -0.52
C TYR A 50 -11.51 -1.79 0.17
N ASP A 51 -12.21 -2.76 0.77
CA ASP A 51 -13.48 -2.51 1.47
C ASP A 51 -13.30 -1.62 2.69
N LYS A 52 -12.21 -1.80 3.45
CA LYS A 52 -11.86 -0.91 4.57
C LYS A 52 -11.52 0.51 4.09
N LEU A 53 -10.94 0.67 2.90
CA LEU A 53 -10.54 1.98 2.36
C LEU A 53 -11.68 2.72 1.65
N LYS A 54 -12.62 2.00 1.04
CA LYS A 54 -13.71 2.55 0.22
C LYS A 54 -14.49 3.70 0.89
N PRO A 55 -14.87 3.63 2.18
CA PRO A 55 -15.62 4.70 2.85
C PRO A 55 -14.86 6.02 2.96
N HIS A 56 -13.52 5.97 2.89
CA HIS A 56 -12.66 7.13 3.06
C HIS A 56 -12.39 7.90 1.77
N TYR A 57 -12.78 7.38 0.61
CA TYR A 57 -12.58 8.02 -0.69
C TYR A 57 -13.75 8.96 -1.03
N TYR A 58 -13.45 10.02 -1.80
CA TYR A 58 -14.49 10.76 -2.50
C TYR A 58 -15.14 9.90 -3.59
N GLN A 59 -16.43 10.09 -3.86
CA GLN A 59 -17.15 9.37 -4.91
C GLN A 59 -16.45 9.47 -6.27
N SER A 60 -15.99 10.68 -6.63
CA SER A 60 -15.24 10.95 -7.87
C SER A 60 -13.87 10.28 -7.94
N LYS A 61 -13.39 9.71 -6.83
CA LYS A 61 -12.09 9.04 -6.70
C LYS A 61 -12.22 7.53 -6.44
N LEU A 62 -13.43 6.98 -6.32
CA LEU A 62 -13.64 5.54 -6.12
C LEU A 62 -13.05 4.68 -7.25
N PHE A 63 -12.85 5.24 -8.44
CA PHE A 63 -12.13 4.59 -9.53
C PHE A 63 -10.74 4.05 -9.11
N TYR A 64 -10.06 4.61 -8.10
CA TYR A 64 -8.78 4.06 -7.60
C TYR A 64 -8.92 2.72 -6.85
N ILE A 65 -10.12 2.46 -6.31
CA ILE A 65 -10.46 1.25 -5.54
C ILE A 65 -11.17 0.22 -6.41
N THR A 66 -12.04 0.65 -7.33
CA THR A 66 -12.92 -0.24 -8.09
C THR A 66 -12.31 -0.79 -9.38
N ARG A 67 -11.09 -0.37 -9.73
CA ARG A 67 -10.38 -0.83 -10.94
C ARG A 67 -9.71 -2.19 -10.71
N ASP A 68 -9.23 -2.78 -11.79
CA ASP A 68 -8.54 -4.06 -11.78
C ASP A 68 -7.45 -4.15 -10.70
N MET A 69 -7.48 -5.24 -9.95
CA MET A 69 -6.50 -5.59 -8.93
C MET A 69 -5.20 -6.07 -9.59
N ILE A 70 -4.47 -5.13 -10.16
CA ILE A 70 -3.12 -5.36 -10.69
C ILE A 70 -2.09 -4.63 -9.83
N TYR A 71 -0.88 -5.19 -9.79
CA TYR A 71 0.22 -4.69 -8.95
C TYR A 71 0.43 -3.17 -9.05
N LYS A 72 0.44 -2.63 -10.27
CA LYS A 72 0.63 -1.19 -10.54
C LYS A 72 -0.45 -0.32 -9.89
N ASN A 73 -1.71 -0.76 -9.96
CA ASN A 73 -2.84 -0.04 -9.38
C ASN A 73 -2.76 -0.09 -7.85
N PHE A 74 -2.48 -1.27 -7.30
CA PHE A 74 -2.38 -1.46 -5.86
C PHE A 74 -1.24 -0.65 -5.23
N ILE A 75 -0.05 -0.66 -5.84
CA ILE A 75 1.07 0.17 -5.42
C ILE A 75 0.70 1.65 -5.46
N THR A 76 -0.08 2.09 -6.44
CA THR A 76 -0.53 3.48 -6.52
C THR A 76 -1.38 3.84 -5.31
N LEU A 77 -2.28 2.94 -4.89
CA LEU A 77 -3.11 3.10 -3.71
C LEU A 77 -2.26 3.16 -2.42
N ILE A 78 -1.29 2.26 -2.24
CA ILE A 78 -0.33 2.33 -1.11
C ILE A 78 0.35 3.70 -1.07
N ARG A 79 0.90 4.17 -2.20
CA ARG A 79 1.59 5.48 -2.23
C ARG A 79 0.66 6.64 -1.93
N GLN A 80 -0.61 6.57 -2.33
CA GLN A 80 -1.60 7.60 -1.99
C GLN A 80 -1.79 7.70 -0.48
N ILE A 81 -1.95 6.55 0.19
CA ILE A 81 -2.09 6.48 1.65
C ILE A 81 -0.80 6.99 2.31
N CYS A 82 0.37 6.50 1.90
CA CYS A 82 1.63 6.96 2.47
C CYS A 82 1.81 8.48 2.31
N LYS A 83 1.51 9.04 1.14
CA LYS A 83 1.60 10.49 0.91
C LYS A 83 0.64 11.29 1.80
N HIS A 84 -0.59 10.78 2.00
CA HIS A 84 -1.59 11.41 2.85
C HIS A 84 -1.18 11.42 4.33
N HIS A 85 -0.53 10.35 4.79
CA HIS A 85 -0.03 10.23 6.18
C HIS A 85 1.42 10.67 6.37
N HIS A 86 2.06 11.30 5.37
CA HIS A 86 3.46 11.69 5.41
C HIS A 86 4.44 10.55 5.74
N ILE A 87 4.12 9.33 5.29
CA ILE A 87 4.98 8.14 5.47
C ILE A 87 6.02 8.10 4.36
N ALA A 88 7.27 7.96 4.76
CA ALA A 88 8.37 7.77 3.83
C ALA A 88 8.26 6.41 3.13
N PHE A 89 8.48 6.41 1.81
CA PHE A 89 8.62 5.19 1.03
C PHE A 89 9.63 5.41 -0.08
N THR A 90 10.32 4.35 -0.48
CA THR A 90 11.25 4.35 -1.61
C THR A 90 10.99 3.15 -2.50
N SER A 91 11.52 3.18 -3.71
CA SER A 91 11.41 2.06 -4.65
C SER A 91 12.75 1.69 -5.23
N VAL A 92 12.99 0.39 -5.41
CA VAL A 92 14.20 -0.15 -6.04
C VAL A 92 13.79 -1.04 -7.21
N MET A 93 14.51 -0.93 -8.32
CA MET A 93 14.38 -1.85 -9.44
C MET A 93 15.27 -3.07 -9.20
N LYS A 94 14.67 -4.24 -9.09
CA LYS A 94 15.38 -5.52 -8.95
C LYS A 94 15.33 -6.27 -10.27
N TYR A 95 16.50 -6.68 -10.75
CA TYR A 95 16.64 -7.47 -11.98
C TYR A 95 16.83 -8.95 -11.64
N ASN A 96 16.16 -9.82 -12.39
CA ASN A 96 16.32 -11.26 -12.33
C ASN A 96 16.13 -11.84 -13.74
N LYS A 97 17.19 -12.44 -14.31
CA LYS A 97 17.19 -13.06 -15.66
C LYS A 97 16.54 -12.17 -16.73
N SER A 98 17.04 -10.94 -16.88
CA SER A 98 16.55 -9.92 -17.84
C SER A 98 15.12 -9.44 -17.63
N LYS A 99 14.43 -9.87 -16.57
CA LYS A 99 13.15 -9.31 -16.12
C LYS A 99 13.43 -8.37 -14.95
N TYR A 100 12.70 -7.26 -14.87
CA TYR A 100 12.75 -6.37 -13.72
C TYR A 100 11.42 -6.33 -12.97
N GLU A 101 11.52 -6.08 -11.68
CA GLU A 101 10.39 -5.69 -10.85
C GLU A 101 10.74 -4.48 -10.00
N ILE A 102 9.74 -3.63 -9.76
CA ILE A 102 9.88 -2.50 -8.87
C ILE A 102 9.39 -2.96 -7.51
N ILE A 103 10.28 -2.93 -6.52
CA ILE A 103 10.00 -3.27 -5.12
C ILE A 103 9.87 -1.98 -4.34
N TYR A 104 8.86 -1.88 -3.49
CA TYR A 104 8.62 -0.72 -2.64
C TYR A 104 9.02 -1.03 -1.19
N SER A 105 9.80 -0.13 -0.60
CA SER A 105 10.12 -0.12 0.83
C SER A 105 9.26 0.94 1.50
N ILE A 106 8.38 0.54 2.41
CA ILE A 106 7.49 1.43 3.16
C ILE A 106 8.02 1.50 4.60
N PHE A 107 8.45 2.68 5.03
CA PHE A 107 9.08 2.85 6.33
C PHE A 107 8.05 2.95 7.45
N ILE A 108 8.40 2.39 8.60
CA ILE A 108 7.58 2.49 9.82
C ILE A 108 7.93 3.83 10.48
N PRO A 109 6.96 4.73 10.70
CA PRO A 109 7.17 5.96 11.46
C PRO A 109 7.72 5.67 12.85
N GLU A 110 8.68 6.47 13.32
CA GLU A 110 9.28 6.31 14.66
C GLU A 110 8.24 6.33 15.79
N GLN A 111 7.15 7.09 15.60
CA GLN A 111 6.01 7.20 16.52
C GLN A 111 5.25 5.88 16.72
N LEU A 112 5.42 4.90 15.81
CA LEU A 112 4.80 3.57 15.89
C LEU A 112 5.78 2.47 16.33
N ILE A 113 7.06 2.81 16.57
CA ILE A 113 8.11 1.87 17.01
C ILE A 113 8.14 1.78 18.55
N VAL A 114 7.63 2.80 19.24
CA VAL A 114 7.57 2.86 20.71
C VAL A 114 6.27 2.22 21.21
N VAL A 115 6.23 0.88 21.22
CA VAL A 115 5.33 0.08 22.08
C VAL A 115 6.17 -0.99 22.76
#